data_AF-A0A6A4WU16-F1
#
_entry.id   AF-A0A6A4WU16-F1
#
_cell.length_a   1.000
_cell.length_b   1.000
_cell.length_c   1.000
_cell.angle_alpha   90.00
_cell.angle_beta   90.00
_cell.angle_gamma   90.00
#
_symmetry.space_group_name_H-M   'P 1'
#
loop_
_entity.id
_entity.type
_entity.pdbx_description
1 polymer ?
#
loop_
_entity_poly.entity_id
_entity_poly.type
_entity_poly.pdbx_seq_one_letter_code
_entity_poly.pdbx_strand_id
1 'polypeptide(L)'
;MLVFGSADSEARAELSTLRTEHEQLRKQLQQQQLEKEGLEAQLEERALRGDYNPATSRVLTFRDNPAAAAGSRRAGQLERLQQENAELRGRLEVLGDGAGSGLSQDAAKQISGLRSQLRAAELRTRRLKEVFGRSTQEYRQSRGAGDTIQLLENGFSARLSDLVEQYLYRQDSMPGFLAALTLRLLRDGPPAAPAPARAAARAPVRPPPPDDDDDCEIVELD
;
A
#
# COMPACT_ATOMS: atom_id res chain seq x y z
N MET A 1 -12.86 -119.97 -41.17
CA MET A 1 -13.20 -119.15 -39.99
C MET A 1 -12.17 -118.02 -39.94
N LEU A 2 -12.55 -116.76 -39.72
CA LEU A 2 -11.73 -115.51 -39.76
C LEU A 2 -11.75 -114.71 -41.08
N VAL A 3 -12.89 -114.05 -41.40
CA VAL A 3 -12.91 -112.85 -42.30
C VAL A 3 -13.84 -111.76 -41.75
N PHE A 4 -14.80 -112.09 -40.88
CA PHE A 4 -15.72 -111.13 -40.25
C PHE A 4 -15.08 -110.17 -39.22
N GLY A 5 -13.81 -110.35 -38.86
CA GLY A 5 -13.15 -109.51 -37.86
C GLY A 5 -12.56 -108.17 -38.37
N SER A 6 -12.28 -108.04 -39.69
CA SER A 6 -11.62 -106.83 -40.22
C SER A 6 -12.61 -105.69 -40.48
N ALA A 7 -13.76 -105.97 -41.09
CA ALA A 7 -14.81 -104.98 -41.33
C ALA A 7 -15.38 -104.39 -40.03
N ASP A 8 -15.58 -105.24 -39.00
CA ASP A 8 -16.00 -104.77 -37.67
C ASP A 8 -14.92 -103.94 -36.96
N SER A 9 -13.64 -104.18 -37.26
CA SER A 9 -12.51 -103.42 -36.70
C SER A 9 -12.39 -102.05 -37.35
N GLU A 10 -12.56 -101.96 -38.67
CA GLU A 10 -12.53 -100.70 -39.43
C GLU A 10 -13.71 -99.80 -39.03
N ALA A 11 -14.92 -100.34 -38.97
CA ALA A 11 -16.10 -99.59 -38.50
C ALA A 11 -15.95 -99.09 -37.05
N ARG A 12 -15.28 -99.85 -36.17
CA ARG A 12 -14.98 -99.41 -34.79
C ARG A 12 -13.95 -98.29 -34.73
N ALA A 13 -12.96 -98.29 -35.62
CA ALA A 13 -11.97 -97.22 -35.73
C ALA A 13 -12.57 -95.93 -36.32
N GLU A 14 -13.47 -96.06 -37.30
CA GLU A 14 -14.24 -94.92 -37.81
C GLU A 14 -15.16 -94.34 -36.74
N LEU A 15 -15.86 -95.19 -35.98
CA LEU A 15 -16.69 -94.74 -34.86
C LEU A 15 -15.86 -94.06 -33.76
N SER A 16 -14.64 -94.51 -33.49
CA SER A 16 -13.79 -93.86 -32.49
C SER A 16 -13.28 -92.50 -32.97
N THR A 17 -12.87 -92.38 -34.23
CA THR A 17 -12.45 -91.11 -34.83
C THR A 17 -13.61 -90.11 -34.89
N LEU A 18 -14.78 -90.52 -35.37
CA LEU A 18 -16.00 -89.71 -35.35
C LEU A 18 -16.40 -89.27 -33.94
N ARG A 19 -16.23 -90.13 -32.93
CA ARG A 19 -16.46 -89.75 -31.53
C ARG A 19 -15.48 -88.68 -31.06
N THR A 20 -14.19 -88.84 -31.36
CA THR A 20 -13.18 -87.84 -31.00
C THR A 20 -13.41 -86.51 -31.71
N GLU A 21 -13.81 -86.53 -32.99
CA GLU A 21 -14.17 -85.34 -33.74
C GLU A 21 -15.42 -84.68 -33.17
N HIS A 22 -16.45 -85.46 -32.83
CA HIS A 22 -17.66 -84.96 -32.19
C HIS A 22 -17.34 -84.33 -30.82
N GLU A 23 -16.44 -84.92 -30.04
CA GLU A 23 -16.00 -84.34 -28.78
C GLU A 23 -15.19 -83.05 -28.97
N GLN A 24 -14.32 -83.00 -29.98
CA GLN A 24 -13.56 -81.79 -30.33
C GLN A 24 -14.47 -80.65 -30.78
N LEU A 25 -15.41 -80.94 -31.69
CA LEU A 25 -16.40 -79.96 -32.16
C LEU A 25 -17.30 -79.47 -31.03
N ARG A 26 -17.70 -80.36 -30.10
CA ARG A 26 -18.43 -79.95 -28.89
C ARG A 26 -17.62 -78.98 -28.03
N LYS A 27 -16.33 -79.24 -27.82
CA LYS A 27 -15.44 -78.34 -27.05
C LYS A 27 -15.27 -76.99 -27.74
N GLN A 28 -15.09 -76.97 -29.06
CA GLN A 28 -14.98 -75.73 -29.83
C GLN A 28 -16.27 -74.91 -29.76
N LEU A 29 -17.42 -75.57 -29.90
CA LEU A 29 -18.72 -74.91 -29.78
C LEU A 29 -18.92 -74.33 -28.38
N GLN A 30 -18.55 -75.07 -27.32
CA GLN A 30 -18.60 -74.58 -25.95
C GLN A 30 -17.66 -73.39 -25.73
N GLN A 31 -16.44 -73.42 -26.29
CA GLN A 31 -15.49 -72.32 -26.18
C GLN A 31 -16.01 -71.06 -26.90
N GLN A 32 -16.53 -71.23 -28.12
CA GLN A 32 -17.11 -70.12 -28.89
C GLN A 32 -18.35 -69.52 -28.20
N GLN A 33 -19.14 -70.33 -27.50
CA GLN A 33 -20.26 -69.84 -26.69
C GLN A 33 -19.78 -68.97 -25.54
N LEU A 34 -18.77 -69.41 -24.78
CA LEU A 34 -18.20 -68.60 -23.69
C LEU A 34 -17.56 -67.30 -24.20
N GLU A 35 -16.85 -67.36 -25.33
CA GLU A 35 -16.27 -66.18 -25.97
C GLU A 35 -17.36 -65.21 -26.44
N LYS A 36 -18.44 -65.72 -27.03
CA LYS A 36 -19.61 -64.92 -27.43
C LYS A 36 -20.28 -64.26 -26.22
N GLU A 37 -20.55 -65.01 -25.16
CA GLU A 37 -21.14 -64.48 -23.92
C GLU A 37 -20.25 -63.38 -23.31
N GLY A 38 -18.94 -63.58 -23.30
CA GLY A 38 -17.98 -62.58 -22.83
C GLY A 38 -17.98 -61.31 -23.68
N LEU A 39 -18.03 -61.45 -25.01
CA LEU A 39 -18.11 -60.31 -25.93
C LEU A 39 -19.46 -59.58 -25.84
N GLU A 40 -20.55 -60.31 -25.67
CA GLU A 40 -21.90 -59.76 -25.46
C GLU A 40 -21.93 -58.93 -24.17
N ALA A 41 -21.41 -59.45 -23.06
CA ALA A 41 -21.33 -58.71 -21.80
C ALA A 41 -20.52 -57.40 -21.94
N GLN A 42 -19.41 -57.43 -22.68
CA GLN A 42 -18.61 -56.22 -22.93
C GLN A 42 -19.32 -55.20 -23.85
N LEU A 43 -20.11 -55.67 -24.81
CA LEU A 43 -20.90 -54.80 -25.68
C LEU A 43 -22.06 -54.17 -24.89
N GLU A 44 -22.69 -54.92 -24.00
CA GLU A 44 -23.72 -54.42 -23.09
C GLU A 44 -23.15 -53.34 -22.16
N GLU A 45 -21.98 -53.57 -21.56
CA GLU A 45 -21.32 -52.56 -20.72
C GLU A 45 -21.04 -51.26 -21.49
N ARG A 46 -20.54 -51.37 -22.73
CA ARG A 46 -20.28 -50.22 -23.61
C ARG A 46 -21.58 -49.51 -24.01
N ALA A 47 -22.63 -50.26 -24.30
CA ALA A 47 -23.94 -49.70 -24.61
C ALA A 47 -24.53 -48.93 -23.41
N LEU A 48 -24.34 -49.43 -22.18
CA LEU A 48 -24.74 -48.73 -20.95
C LEU A 48 -23.98 -47.40 -20.77
N ARG A 49 -22.74 -47.30 -21.27
CA ARG A 49 -21.96 -46.05 -21.29
C ARG A 49 -22.36 -45.09 -22.40
N GLY A 50 -23.24 -45.51 -23.31
CA GLY A 50 -23.71 -44.72 -24.44
C GLY A 50 -22.83 -44.83 -25.68
N ASP A 51 -21.98 -45.87 -25.77
CA ASP A 51 -21.24 -46.15 -27.00
C ASP A 51 -22.21 -46.53 -28.12
N TYR A 52 -21.96 -46.03 -29.32
CA TYR A 52 -22.79 -46.29 -30.50
C TYR A 52 -21.94 -46.67 -31.70
N ASN A 53 -22.52 -47.46 -32.61
CA ASN A 53 -21.82 -47.84 -33.83
C ASN A 53 -22.08 -46.79 -34.93
N PRO A 54 -21.03 -46.09 -35.43
CA PRO A 54 -21.19 -45.04 -36.43
C PRO A 54 -21.61 -45.54 -37.82
N ALA A 55 -21.48 -46.85 -38.10
CA ALA A 55 -21.92 -47.44 -39.35
C ALA A 55 -23.45 -47.63 -39.41
N THR A 56 -24.09 -47.84 -38.26
CA THR A 56 -25.53 -48.16 -38.18
C THR A 56 -26.36 -47.01 -37.61
N SER A 57 -25.74 -46.12 -36.84
CA SER A 57 -26.42 -45.07 -36.10
C SER A 57 -25.68 -43.74 -36.17
N ARG A 58 -26.43 -42.63 -36.20
CA ARG A 58 -25.89 -41.28 -36.15
C ARG A 58 -26.49 -40.55 -34.97
N VAL A 59 -25.64 -39.93 -34.15
CA VAL A 59 -26.07 -39.08 -33.05
C VAL A 59 -26.31 -37.67 -33.59
N LEU A 60 -27.53 -37.18 -33.42
CA LEU A 60 -27.91 -35.82 -33.79
C LEU A 60 -28.11 -35.00 -32.52
N THR A 61 -27.67 -33.76 -32.54
CA THR A 61 -27.94 -32.78 -31.49
C THR A 61 -28.56 -31.53 -32.11
N PHE A 62 -29.41 -30.85 -31.35
CA PHE A 62 -29.90 -29.55 -31.78
C PHE A 62 -28.75 -28.54 -31.73
N ARG A 63 -28.63 -27.72 -32.79
CA ARG A 63 -27.68 -26.60 -32.82
C ARG A 63 -27.91 -25.66 -31.63
N ASP A 64 -29.18 -25.39 -31.33
CA ASP A 64 -29.60 -24.55 -30.20
C ASP A 64 -30.01 -25.39 -28.99
N ASN A 65 -29.08 -26.17 -28.45
CA ASN A 65 -29.28 -26.92 -27.20
C ASN A 65 -28.93 -26.01 -25.99
N PRO A 66 -29.66 -26.09 -24.85
CA PRO A 66 -29.26 -25.49 -23.57
C PRO A 66 -27.76 -25.61 -23.22
N ALA A 67 -27.12 -26.74 -23.51
CA ALA A 67 -25.68 -26.92 -23.32
C ALA A 67 -24.84 -25.99 -24.21
N ALA A 68 -25.23 -25.84 -25.49
CA ALA A 68 -24.60 -24.92 -26.43
C ALA A 68 -24.81 -23.47 -25.99
N ALA A 69 -26.04 -23.12 -25.58
CA ALA A 69 -26.36 -21.79 -25.05
C ALA A 69 -25.56 -21.45 -23.78
N ALA A 70 -25.37 -22.40 -22.87
CA ALA A 70 -24.51 -22.24 -21.70
C ALA A 70 -23.03 -22.04 -22.11
N GLY A 71 -22.57 -22.77 -23.12
CA GLY A 71 -21.26 -22.59 -23.74
C GLY A 71 -21.06 -21.18 -24.30
N SER A 72 -22.00 -20.70 -25.14
CA SER A 72 -21.95 -19.35 -25.72
C SER A 72 -21.99 -18.25 -24.65
N ARG A 73 -22.83 -18.41 -23.60
CA ARG A 73 -22.86 -17.46 -22.47
C ARG A 73 -21.52 -17.40 -21.75
N ARG A 74 -20.89 -18.56 -21.49
CA ARG A 74 -19.58 -18.63 -20.86
C ARG A 74 -18.50 -17.98 -21.73
N ALA A 75 -18.51 -18.26 -23.04
CA ALA A 75 -17.59 -17.65 -23.99
C ALA A 75 -17.73 -16.12 -24.00
N GLY A 76 -18.96 -15.60 -24.09
CA GLY A 76 -19.21 -14.15 -24.04
C GLY A 76 -18.82 -13.50 -22.71
N GLN A 77 -18.99 -14.19 -21.58
CA GLN A 77 -18.48 -13.71 -20.29
C GLN A 77 -16.96 -13.61 -20.26
N LEU A 78 -16.26 -14.63 -20.77
CA LEU A 78 -14.80 -14.61 -20.85
C LEU A 78 -14.29 -13.49 -21.75
N GLU A 79 -14.92 -13.26 -22.90
CA GLU A 79 -14.57 -12.15 -23.79
C GLU A 79 -14.74 -10.79 -23.11
N ARG A 80 -15.86 -10.57 -22.39
CA ARG A 80 -16.07 -9.33 -21.62
C ARG A 80 -15.02 -9.13 -20.55
N LEU A 81 -14.72 -10.17 -19.78
CA LEU A 81 -13.67 -10.12 -18.77
C LEU A 81 -12.30 -9.85 -19.38
N GLN A 82 -12.00 -10.42 -20.55
CA GLN A 82 -10.74 -10.16 -21.26
C GLN A 82 -10.65 -8.70 -21.72
N GLN A 83 -11.74 -8.14 -22.26
CA GLN A 83 -11.82 -6.73 -22.64
C GLN A 83 -11.64 -5.81 -21.44
N GLU A 84 -12.38 -6.04 -20.34
CA GLU A 84 -12.24 -5.27 -19.10
C GLU A 84 -10.80 -5.35 -18.55
N ASN A 85 -10.19 -6.53 -18.56
CA ASN A 85 -8.79 -6.67 -18.13
C ASN A 85 -7.84 -5.92 -19.06
N ALA A 86 -8.07 -5.92 -20.37
CA ALA A 86 -7.26 -5.16 -21.31
C ALA A 86 -7.41 -3.65 -21.09
N GLU A 87 -8.63 -3.16 -20.88
CA GLU A 87 -8.91 -1.76 -20.56
C GLU A 87 -8.28 -1.34 -19.23
N LEU A 88 -8.44 -2.15 -18.18
CA LEU A 88 -7.84 -1.89 -16.87
C LEU A 88 -6.31 -1.88 -16.95
N ARG A 89 -5.72 -2.82 -17.71
CA ARG A 89 -4.28 -2.83 -17.97
C ARG A 89 -3.83 -1.59 -18.72
N GLY A 90 -4.55 -1.16 -19.76
CA GLY A 90 -4.24 0.07 -20.49
C GLY A 90 -4.37 1.32 -19.61
N ARG A 91 -5.37 1.39 -18.72
CA ARG A 91 -5.48 2.47 -17.72
C ARG A 91 -4.31 2.47 -16.74
N LEU A 92 -3.91 1.30 -16.26
CA LEU A 92 -2.74 1.15 -15.39
C LEU A 92 -1.44 1.46 -16.12
N GLU A 93 -1.33 1.22 -17.42
CA GLU A 93 -0.18 1.59 -18.23
C GLU A 93 -0.09 3.11 -18.36
N VAL A 94 -1.17 3.79 -18.73
CA VAL A 94 -1.22 5.26 -18.80
C VAL A 94 -0.96 5.90 -17.43
N LEU A 95 -1.53 5.35 -16.36
CA LEU A 95 -1.26 5.81 -15.00
C LEU A 95 0.16 5.40 -14.54
N GLY A 96 0.69 4.27 -14.97
CA GLY A 96 2.05 3.84 -14.67
C GLY A 96 3.08 4.78 -15.30
N ASP A 97 2.89 5.11 -16.56
CA ASP A 97 3.76 6.00 -17.33
C ASP A 97 3.59 7.48 -16.94
N GLY A 98 2.36 7.91 -16.61
CA GLY A 98 2.06 9.30 -16.25
C GLY A 98 2.18 9.64 -14.76
N ALA A 99 1.86 8.71 -13.85
CA ALA A 99 1.83 8.92 -12.40
C ALA A 99 2.93 8.16 -11.62
N GLY A 100 3.53 7.11 -12.19
CA GLY A 100 4.57 6.33 -11.51
C GLY A 100 5.90 7.08 -11.30
N SER A 101 6.25 8.00 -12.20
CA SER A 101 7.52 8.73 -12.14
C SER A 101 7.38 10.15 -11.56
N GLY A 102 6.44 10.95 -12.07
CA GLY A 102 6.27 12.35 -11.63
C GLY A 102 5.66 12.50 -10.23
N LEU A 103 4.56 11.81 -9.92
CA LEU A 103 3.93 11.90 -8.60
C LEU A 103 4.77 11.24 -7.51
N SER A 104 5.47 10.15 -7.82
CA SER A 104 6.39 9.49 -6.89
C SER A 104 7.57 10.39 -6.54
N GLN A 105 8.15 11.08 -7.51
CA GLN A 105 9.30 11.95 -7.28
C GLN A 105 8.91 13.24 -6.53
N ASP A 106 7.78 13.86 -6.87
CA ASP A 106 7.33 15.08 -6.18
C ASP A 106 6.76 14.80 -4.80
N ALA A 107 6.03 13.69 -4.61
CA ALA A 107 5.66 13.22 -3.28
C ALA A 107 6.90 12.87 -2.45
N ALA A 108 7.93 12.26 -3.04
CA ALA A 108 9.18 11.97 -2.34
C ALA A 108 9.94 13.24 -1.92
N LYS A 109 9.98 14.27 -2.79
CA LYS A 109 10.54 15.59 -2.45
C LYS A 109 9.75 16.25 -1.32
N GLN A 110 8.42 16.24 -1.38
CA GLN A 110 7.57 16.79 -0.32
C GLN A 110 7.75 16.04 1.01
N ILE A 111 7.77 14.70 0.98
CA ILE A 111 7.99 13.87 2.18
C ILE A 111 9.37 14.14 2.79
N SER A 112 10.42 14.28 1.98
CA SER A 112 11.76 14.60 2.48
C SER A 112 11.84 16.02 3.07
N GLY A 113 11.20 16.99 2.43
CA GLY A 113 11.08 18.37 2.93
C GLY A 113 10.35 18.45 4.26
N LEU A 114 9.18 17.81 4.36
CA LEU A 114 8.39 17.74 5.61
C LEU A 114 9.16 17.04 6.73
N ARG A 115 9.89 15.97 6.42
CA ARG A 115 10.76 15.30 7.40
C ARG A 115 11.88 16.20 7.90
N SER A 116 12.48 17.01 7.04
CA SER A 116 13.52 17.97 7.44
C SER A 116 12.96 19.04 8.38
N GLN A 117 11.79 19.58 8.06
CA GLN A 117 11.11 20.57 8.90
C GLN A 117 10.72 19.98 10.26
N LEU A 118 10.25 18.74 10.29
CA LEU A 118 9.93 18.03 11.53
C LEU A 118 11.18 17.88 12.41
N ARG A 119 12.31 17.41 11.86
CA ARG A 119 13.58 17.31 12.60
C ARG A 119 14.05 18.68 13.12
N ALA A 120 13.91 19.73 12.32
CA ALA A 120 14.28 21.09 12.73
C ALA A 120 13.39 21.62 13.86
N ALA A 121 12.08 21.34 13.82
CA ALA A 121 11.13 21.69 14.86
C ALA A 121 11.38 20.90 16.15
N GLU A 122 11.67 19.61 16.06
CA GLU A 122 12.06 18.75 17.18
C GLU A 122 13.35 19.24 17.85
N LEU A 123 14.37 19.60 17.06
CA LEU A 123 15.63 20.15 17.57
C LEU A 123 15.42 21.49 18.28
N ARG A 124 14.61 22.38 17.72
CA ARG A 124 14.24 23.65 18.37
C ARG A 124 13.54 23.41 19.71
N THR A 125 12.60 22.47 19.74
CA THR A 125 11.87 22.11 20.96
C THR A 125 12.82 21.53 22.02
N ARG A 126 13.77 20.68 21.61
CA ARG A 126 14.80 20.14 22.52
C ARG A 126 15.69 21.25 23.10
N ARG A 127 16.20 22.15 22.26
CA ARG A 127 17.03 23.28 22.71
C ARG A 127 16.26 24.20 23.65
N LEU A 128 14.99 24.49 23.35
CA LEU A 128 14.14 25.27 24.25
C LEU A 128 14.00 24.58 25.62
N LYS A 129 13.72 23.27 25.65
CA LYS A 129 13.67 22.52 26.91
C LYS A 129 14.97 22.60 27.71
N GLU A 130 16.12 22.51 27.05
CA GLU A 130 17.44 22.64 27.69
C GLU A 130 17.68 24.06 28.24
N VAL A 131 17.35 25.10 27.47
CA VAL A 131 17.49 26.52 27.90
C VAL A 131 16.55 26.84 29.05
N PHE A 132 15.27 26.43 28.98
CA PHE A 132 14.33 26.62 30.09
C PHE A 132 14.75 25.82 31.32
N GLY A 133 15.28 24.61 31.16
CA GLY A 133 15.84 23.82 32.25
C GLY A 133 17.00 24.53 32.94
N ARG A 134 17.98 25.03 32.18
CA ARG A 134 19.13 25.78 32.71
C ARG A 134 18.71 27.09 33.35
N SER A 135 17.88 27.89 32.69
CA SER A 135 17.39 29.16 33.22
C SER A 135 16.59 28.97 34.52
N THR A 136 15.78 27.90 34.62
CA THR A 136 15.08 27.55 35.87
C THR A 136 16.06 27.13 36.97
N GLN A 137 17.10 26.37 36.62
CA GLN A 137 18.12 25.94 37.57
C GLN A 137 18.95 27.14 38.08
N GLU A 138 19.36 28.03 37.19
CA GLU A 138 20.03 29.29 37.51
C GLU A 138 19.16 30.18 38.39
N TYR A 139 17.87 30.30 38.07
CA TYR A 139 16.90 31.03 38.89
C TYR A 139 16.76 30.46 40.32
N ARG A 140 16.77 29.13 40.46
CA ARG A 140 16.76 28.47 41.78
C ARG A 140 18.07 28.68 42.54
N GLN A 141 19.20 28.77 41.85
CA GLN A 141 20.52 29.00 42.44
C GLN A 141 20.76 30.48 42.81
N SER A 142 20.20 31.42 42.03
CA SER A 142 20.31 32.86 42.28
C SER A 142 19.40 33.32 43.42
N ARG A 143 18.30 32.60 43.69
CA ARG A 143 17.57 32.72 44.95
C ARG A 143 18.37 32.08 46.09
N GLY A 144 19.40 32.82 46.52
CA GLY A 144 19.91 32.70 47.88
C GLY A 144 18.76 32.96 48.87
N ALA A 145 18.76 32.22 49.99
CA ALA A 145 17.69 32.22 50.98
C ALA A 145 17.29 33.65 51.42
N GLY A 146 16.20 34.18 50.85
CA GLY A 146 15.54 35.39 51.35
C GLY A 146 15.16 36.47 50.34
N ASP A 147 15.66 36.46 49.09
CA ASP A 147 15.35 37.54 48.14
C ASP A 147 14.02 37.32 47.39
N THR A 148 13.14 38.33 47.40
CA THR A 148 11.81 38.29 46.78
C THR A 148 11.79 39.08 45.47
N ILE A 149 11.72 38.36 44.35
CA ILE A 149 11.66 38.96 43.02
C ILE A 149 10.25 39.55 42.82
N GLN A 150 10.20 40.86 42.56
CA GLN A 150 8.96 41.60 42.30
C GLN A 150 8.81 41.85 40.80
N LEU A 151 7.59 41.62 40.27
CA LEU A 151 7.26 41.92 38.89
C LEU A 151 6.93 43.42 38.77
N LEU A 152 7.64 44.14 37.91
CA LEU A 152 7.38 45.56 37.67
C LEU A 152 6.20 45.74 36.70
N GLU A 153 5.19 46.51 37.11
CA GLU A 153 3.99 46.74 36.31
C GLU A 153 4.28 47.64 35.11
N ASN A 154 3.90 47.17 33.91
CA ASN A 154 3.96 47.92 32.66
C ASN A 154 2.73 47.61 31.78
N GLY A 155 2.54 48.37 30.70
CA GLY A 155 1.39 48.19 29.80
C GLY A 155 1.29 46.80 29.14
N PHE A 156 2.35 45.98 29.24
CA PHE A 156 2.36 44.58 28.82
C PHE A 156 1.95 43.63 29.95
N SER A 157 2.43 43.83 31.19
CA SER A 157 2.04 43.03 32.35
C SER A 157 0.55 43.18 32.68
N ALA A 158 -0.04 44.35 32.40
CA ALA A 158 -1.49 44.59 32.55
C ALA A 158 -2.35 43.70 31.63
N ARG A 159 -1.78 43.16 30.54
CA ARG A 159 -2.48 42.21 29.64
C ARG A 159 -2.27 40.75 30.04
N LEU A 160 -1.42 40.51 31.04
CA LEU A 160 -1.06 39.20 31.55
C LEU A 160 -1.60 38.96 32.95
N SER A 161 -2.52 39.80 33.43
CA SER A 161 -3.11 39.73 34.78
C SER A 161 -3.54 38.33 35.15
N ASP A 162 -4.23 37.62 34.25
CA ASP A 162 -4.69 36.24 34.47
C ASP A 162 -3.52 35.26 34.75
N LEU A 163 -2.41 35.40 34.01
CA LEU A 163 -1.21 34.57 34.18
C LEU A 163 -0.43 34.96 35.43
N VAL A 164 -0.34 36.26 35.71
CA VAL A 164 0.33 36.79 36.91
C VAL A 164 -0.41 36.31 38.16
N GLU A 165 -1.74 36.42 38.20
CA GLU A 165 -2.55 35.96 39.31
C GLU A 165 -2.46 34.45 39.51
N GLN A 166 -2.56 33.68 38.43
CA GLN A 166 -2.53 32.22 38.51
C GLN A 166 -1.17 31.66 38.89
N TYR A 167 -0.08 32.17 38.30
CA TYR A 167 1.24 31.57 38.46
C TYR A 167 2.12 32.27 39.50
N LEU A 168 2.04 33.60 39.63
CA LEU A 168 2.86 34.35 40.60
C LEU A 168 2.16 34.48 41.95
N TYR A 169 0.86 34.76 41.98
CA TYR A 169 0.14 34.92 43.25
C TYR A 169 -0.40 33.60 43.82
N ARG A 170 -0.99 32.72 42.99
CA ARG A 170 -1.61 31.47 43.48
C ARG A 170 -0.64 30.29 43.57
N GLN A 171 0.27 30.14 42.61
CA GLN A 171 1.20 29.00 42.54
C GLN A 171 2.63 29.34 42.96
N ASP A 172 2.94 30.62 43.20
CA ASP A 172 4.29 31.13 43.52
C ASP A 172 5.41 30.55 42.64
N SER A 173 5.13 30.36 41.35
CA SER A 173 6.00 29.69 40.40
C SER A 173 6.31 30.61 39.22
N MET A 174 7.37 31.40 39.38
CA MET A 174 7.96 32.17 38.28
C MET A 174 8.33 31.29 37.06
N PRO A 175 8.87 30.07 37.20
CA PRO A 175 9.09 29.19 36.05
C PRO A 175 7.78 28.78 35.35
N GLY A 176 6.70 28.55 36.11
CA GLY A 176 5.37 28.29 35.56
C GLY A 176 4.81 29.50 34.81
N PHE A 177 4.96 30.69 35.37
CA PHE A 177 4.59 31.95 34.74
C PHE A 177 5.32 32.17 33.42
N LEU A 178 6.65 32.01 33.41
CA LEU A 178 7.46 32.18 32.20
C LEU A 178 7.12 31.13 31.13
N ALA A 179 6.88 29.88 31.51
CA ALA A 179 6.46 28.84 30.58
C ALA A 179 5.09 29.16 29.94
N ALA A 180 4.11 29.56 30.76
CA ALA A 180 2.79 29.95 30.28
C ALA A 180 2.85 31.20 29.39
N LEU A 181 3.66 32.19 29.75
CA LEU A 181 3.92 33.38 28.95
C LEU A 181 4.54 33.03 27.60
N THR A 182 5.50 32.10 27.59
CA THR A 182 6.17 31.65 26.36
C THR A 182 5.18 30.97 25.41
N LEU A 183 4.32 30.08 25.95
CA LEU A 183 3.29 29.41 25.15
C LEU A 183 2.24 30.39 24.62
N ARG A 184 1.87 31.40 25.41
CA ARG A 184 0.94 32.46 25.00
C ARG A 184 1.52 33.32 23.89
N LEU A 185 2.78 33.77 24.01
CA LEU A 185 3.47 34.54 22.97
C LEU A 185 3.70 33.74 21.68
N LEU A 186 3.89 32.43 21.79
CA LEU A 186 4.02 31.54 20.63
C LEU A 186 2.70 31.34 19.89
N ARG A 187 1.57 31.33 20.62
CA ARG A 187 0.23 31.13 20.07
C ARG A 187 -0.37 32.42 19.51
N ASP A 188 -0.18 33.53 20.20
CA ASP A 188 -0.78 34.83 19.87
C ASP A 188 0.12 35.67 18.93
N GLY A 189 1.35 35.22 18.68
CA GLY A 189 2.39 35.99 17.98
C GLY A 189 2.95 37.12 18.86
N PRO A 190 4.12 37.70 18.51
CA PRO A 190 4.63 38.84 19.25
C PRO A 190 3.59 39.98 19.21
N PRO A 191 3.33 40.68 20.34
CA PRO A 191 2.47 41.85 20.29
C PRO A 191 3.06 42.81 19.25
N ALA A 192 2.20 43.29 18.33
CA ALA A 192 2.58 44.26 17.31
C ALA A 192 3.45 45.33 17.96
N ALA A 193 4.67 45.50 17.45
CA ALA A 193 5.58 46.52 17.93
C ALA A 193 4.79 47.84 18.06
N PRO A 194 4.90 48.57 19.19
CA PRO A 194 4.35 49.91 19.21
C PRO A 194 4.96 50.62 18.01
N ALA A 195 4.11 51.13 17.12
CA ALA A 195 4.54 51.85 15.93
C ALA A 195 5.66 52.81 16.32
N PRO A 196 6.76 52.91 15.54
CA PRO A 196 7.84 53.80 15.89
C PRO A 196 7.20 55.16 16.13
N ALA A 197 7.34 55.67 17.36
CA ALA A 197 6.89 56.99 17.71
C ALA A 197 7.37 57.90 16.59
N ARG A 198 6.42 58.45 15.82
CA ARG A 198 6.66 59.39 14.73
C ARG A 198 7.76 60.30 15.24
N ALA A 199 8.95 60.18 14.67
CA ALA A 199 10.10 60.98 15.05
C ALA A 199 9.65 62.43 14.94
N ALA A 200 9.35 63.04 16.08
CA ALA A 200 9.06 64.44 16.18
C ALA A 200 10.31 65.14 15.62
N ALA A 201 10.09 65.90 14.56
CA ALA A 201 11.06 66.62 13.76
C ALA A 201 12.32 67.01 14.54
N ARG A 202 13.42 66.32 14.28
CA ARG A 202 14.76 66.82 14.62
C ARG A 202 15.06 67.89 13.58
N ALA A 203 14.98 69.16 13.99
CA ALA A 203 15.36 70.31 13.18
C ALA A 203 16.79 70.11 12.61
N PRO A 204 17.10 70.64 11.41
CA PRO A 204 18.41 70.45 10.81
C PRO A 204 19.49 71.11 11.67
N VAL A 205 20.41 70.30 12.19
CA VAL A 205 21.65 70.76 12.81
C VAL A 205 22.53 71.31 11.69
N ARG A 206 22.79 72.62 11.72
CA ARG A 206 23.76 73.29 10.86
C ARG A 206 25.17 72.79 11.22
N PRO A 207 26.03 72.41 10.27
CA PRO A 207 27.39 72.02 10.58
C PRO A 207 28.20 73.24 11.10
N PRO A 208 29.10 73.06 12.08
CA PRO A 208 30.02 74.11 12.49
C PRO A 208 31.07 74.35 11.38
N PRO A 209 31.47 75.62 11.12
CA PRO A 209 32.59 75.92 10.23
C PRO A 209 33.92 75.47 10.87
N PRO A 210 34.92 75.11 10.05
CA PRO A 210 36.24 74.65 10.50
C PRO A 210 37.00 75.78 11.19
N ASP A 211 37.77 75.42 12.22
CA ASP A 211 38.73 76.29 12.88
C ASP A 211 39.79 76.73 11.85
N ASP A 212 39.88 78.04 11.61
CA ASP A 212 40.93 78.64 10.81
C ASP A 212 42.23 78.61 11.63
N ASP A 213 43.20 77.82 11.17
CA ASP A 213 44.58 77.85 11.65
C ASP A 213 45.16 79.26 11.42
N ASP A 214 45.64 79.87 12.51
CA ASP A 214 46.53 81.04 12.50
C ASP A 214 47.78 80.71 11.67
N ASP A 215 47.85 81.20 10.43
CA ASP A 215 49.12 81.45 9.77
C ASP A 215 49.26 82.94 9.47
N CYS A 216 50.21 83.52 10.20
CA CYS A 216 50.68 84.89 10.13
C CYS A 216 51.29 85.15 8.74
N GLU A 217 50.79 86.17 8.02
CA GLU A 217 51.60 86.89 7.06
C GLU A 217 51.65 88.38 7.42
N ILE A 218 52.83 88.75 7.91
CA ILE A 218 53.34 90.10 8.03
C ILE A 218 53.48 90.65 6.60
N VAL A 219 52.83 91.76 6.29
CA VAL A 219 53.17 92.55 5.11
C VAL A 219 53.44 93.97 5.57
N GLU A 220 54.74 94.30 5.56
CA GLU A 220 55.26 95.66 5.69
C GLU A 220 54.83 96.52 4.51
N LEU A 221 54.61 97.79 4.83
CA LEU A 221 54.22 98.89 3.95
C LEU A 221 55.32 99.23 2.94
N ASP A 222 54.88 99.60 1.73
CA ASP A 222 55.25 100.86 1.05
C ASP A 222 54.18 101.23 0.00
#